data_AF-A0A926CDT1-F1
#
_entry.id   AF-A0A926CDT1-F1
#
_cell.length_a   1.000
_cell.length_b   1.000
_cell.length_c   1.000
_cell.angle_alpha   90.00
_cell.angle_beta   90.00
_cell.angle_gamma   90.00
#
_symmetry.space_group_name_H-M   'P 1'
#
loop_
_entity.id
_entity.type
_entity.pdbx_description
1 polymer ?
#
loop_
_entity_poly.entity_id
_entity_poly.type
_entity_poly.pdbx_seq_one_letter_code
_entity_poly.pdbx_strand_id
1 'polypeptide(L)'
;MSSNVKATNRLSVREAIRAKRAVRNYQDAPVPANIVEAILDAGRRAQSSKNDQPWTFVVVRERAQLQRLSRAGSYAAHMATSA
;
A
#
# COMPACT_ATOMS: atom_id res chain seq x y z
N MET A 1 7.70 33.79 10.89
CA MET A 1 8.15 32.64 10.08
C MET A 1 7.15 31.51 10.33
N SER A 2 6.10 31.45 9.50
CA SER A 2 4.94 30.60 9.75
C SER A 2 5.13 29.24 9.08
N SER A 3 5.33 28.20 9.87
CA SER A 3 5.38 26.81 9.42
C SER A 3 3.98 26.35 9.01
N ASN A 4 3.74 26.24 7.70
CA ASN A 4 2.48 25.75 7.16
C ASN A 4 2.45 24.22 7.22
N VAL A 5 2.20 23.66 8.41
CA VAL A 5 1.82 22.24 8.55
C VAL A 5 0.43 22.11 7.96
N LYS A 6 0.32 21.56 6.74
CA LYS A 6 -0.97 21.20 6.13
C LYS A 6 -1.72 20.33 7.14
N ALA A 7 -2.88 20.80 7.61
CA ALA A 7 -3.74 20.03 8.49
C ALA A 7 -4.02 18.66 7.85
N THR A 8 -3.59 17.59 8.52
CA THR A 8 -3.89 16.22 8.11
C THR A 8 -5.40 16.01 8.24
N ASN A 9 -6.14 16.15 7.14
CA ASN A 9 -7.58 15.87 7.13
C ASN A 9 -7.78 14.37 7.43
N ARG A 10 -8.20 14.05 8.66
CA ARG A 10 -8.51 12.66 9.06
C ARG A 10 -9.88 12.30 8.52
N LEU A 11 -9.92 11.36 7.59
CA LEU A 11 -11.17 10.76 7.13
C LEU A 11 -11.76 9.87 8.23
N SER A 12 -13.08 9.89 8.39
CA SER A 12 -13.77 8.83 9.11
C SER A 12 -13.61 7.49 8.37
N VAL A 13 -13.79 6.37 9.07
CA VAL A 13 -13.73 5.03 8.47
C VAL A 13 -14.70 4.91 7.27
N ARG A 14 -15.93 5.44 7.43
CA ARG A 14 -16.94 5.43 6.37
C ARG A 14 -16.51 6.20 5.14
N GLU A 15 -15.90 7.37 5.31
CA GLU A 15 -15.40 8.18 4.20
C GLU A 15 -14.21 7.53 3.51
N ALA A 16 -13.27 6.95 4.27
CA ALA A 16 -12.12 6.24 3.72
C ALA A 16 -12.55 5.07 2.83
N ILE A 17 -13.55 4.29 3.27
CA ILE A 17 -14.11 3.18 2.47
C ILE A 17 -14.75 3.71 1.18
N ARG A 18 -15.57 4.77 1.26
CA ARG A 18 -16.27 5.35 0.10
C ARG A 18 -15.32 6.01 -0.90
N ALA A 19 -14.25 6.64 -0.41
CA ALA A 19 -13.28 7.37 -1.21
C ALA A 19 -12.26 6.45 -1.90
N LYS A 20 -12.14 5.17 -1.50
CA LYS A 20 -11.16 4.24 -2.05
C LYS A 20 -11.24 4.16 -3.58
N ARG A 21 -10.09 4.24 -4.25
CA ARG A 21 -9.92 4.09 -5.71
C ARG A 21 -8.78 3.12 -5.98
N ALA A 22 -8.82 2.43 -7.11
CA ALA A 22 -7.67 1.68 -7.62
C ALA A 22 -6.71 2.66 -8.32
N VAL A 23 -5.68 3.11 -7.59
CA VAL A 23 -4.62 3.98 -8.12
C VAL A 23 -3.60 3.13 -8.87
N ARG A 24 -3.06 3.63 -9.99
CA ARG A 24 -2.05 2.93 -10.83
C ARG A 24 -0.94 3.85 -11.33
N ASN A 25 -0.88 5.08 -10.82
CA ASN A 25 0.18 6.03 -11.11
C ASN A 25 0.66 6.58 -9.76
N TYR A 26 1.96 6.46 -9.51
CA TYR A 26 2.58 6.74 -8.23
C TYR A 26 3.76 7.69 -8.42
N GLN A 27 4.08 8.42 -7.37
CA GLN A 27 5.32 9.19 -7.32
C GLN A 27 6.50 8.22 -7.20
N ASP A 28 7.66 8.61 -7.72
CA ASP A 28 8.91 7.87 -7.54
C ASP A 28 9.51 8.15 -6.14
N ALA A 29 8.74 7.80 -5.11
CA ALA A 29 9.06 8.05 -3.72
C ALA A 29 8.74 6.81 -2.88
N PRO A 30 9.74 6.19 -2.22
CA PRO A 30 9.50 4.97 -1.44
C PRO A 30 8.62 5.26 -0.23
N VAL A 31 7.76 4.31 0.12
CA VAL A 31 6.94 4.40 1.34
C VAL A 31 7.82 4.13 2.57
N PRO A 32 7.78 4.99 3.61
CA PRO A 32 8.54 4.76 4.85
C PRO A 32 8.22 3.41 5.50
N ALA A 33 9.23 2.77 6.09
CA ALA A 33 9.12 1.42 6.64
C ALA A 33 8.02 1.31 7.72
N ASN A 34 7.93 2.27 8.63
CA ASN A 34 6.91 2.30 9.68
C ASN A 34 5.47 2.35 9.14
N ILE A 35 5.26 3.01 7.99
CA ILE A 35 3.95 3.06 7.33
C ILE A 35 3.63 1.71 6.69
N VAL A 36 4.61 1.07 6.05
CA VAL A 36 4.45 -0.29 5.51
C VAL A 36 4.10 -1.26 6.65
N GLU A 37 4.81 -1.22 7.76
CA GLU A 37 4.55 -2.06 8.94
C GLU A 37 3.15 -1.84 9.50
N ALA A 38 2.70 -0.59 9.62
CA ALA A 38 1.34 -0.28 10.07
C ALA A 38 0.26 -0.85 9.14
N ILE A 39 0.48 -0.86 7.82
CA ILE A 39 -0.43 -1.46 6.84
C ILE A 39 -0.47 -2.99 7.00
N LEU A 40 0.69 -3.63 7.13
CA LEU A 40 0.80 -5.08 7.32
C LEU A 40 0.14 -5.51 8.64
N ASP A 41 0.38 -4.76 9.71
CA ASP A 41 -0.20 -4.98 11.03
C ASP A 41 -1.73 -4.80 11.02
N ALA A 42 -2.25 -3.84 10.24
CA ALA A 42 -3.69 -3.71 10.02
C ALA A 42 -4.26 -4.90 9.22
N GLY A 43 -3.57 -5.33 8.15
CA GLY A 43 -4.01 -6.41 7.27
C GLY A 43 -4.08 -7.77 7.98
N ARG A 44 -3.05 -8.13 8.77
CA ARG A 44 -3.02 -9.42 9.48
C ARG A 44 -4.12 -9.58 10.53
N ARG A 45 -4.74 -8.47 10.98
CA ARG A 45 -5.85 -8.47 11.95
C ARG A 45 -7.21 -8.79 11.32
N ALA A 46 -7.27 -9.02 10.01
CA ALA A 46 -8.48 -9.53 9.38
C ALA A 46 -8.91 -10.85 10.05
N GLN A 47 -10.22 -11.05 10.18
CA GLN A 47 -10.76 -12.30 10.72
C GLN A 47 -10.40 -13.46 9.78
N SER A 48 -10.07 -14.62 10.34
CA SER A 48 -9.80 -15.85 9.58
C SER A 48 -10.55 -17.03 10.18
N SER A 49 -10.89 -18.01 9.33
CA SER A 49 -11.46 -19.28 9.79
C SER A 49 -10.53 -19.91 10.82
N LYS A 50 -11.09 -20.35 11.95
CA LYS A 50 -10.35 -20.96 13.07
C LYS A 50 -9.17 -20.14 13.60
N ASN A 51 -9.08 -18.86 13.25
CA ASN A 51 -7.94 -18.00 13.52
C ASN A 51 -6.61 -18.50 12.93
N ASP A 52 -6.65 -19.28 11.84
CA ASP A 52 -5.46 -19.87 11.22
C ASP A 52 -4.53 -18.83 10.59
N GLN A 53 -5.02 -17.60 10.35
CA GLN A 53 -4.24 -16.46 9.83
C GLN A 53 -3.34 -16.82 8.63
N PRO A 54 -3.90 -17.39 7.54
CA PRO A 54 -3.12 -18.03 6.48
C PRO A 54 -2.36 -17.06 5.57
N TRP A 55 -2.43 -15.75 5.84
CA TRP A 55 -1.85 -14.72 5.01
C TRP A 55 -0.33 -14.67 5.16
N THR A 56 0.37 -14.69 4.03
CA THR A 56 1.79 -14.35 3.95
C THR A 56 1.94 -13.07 3.15
N PHE A 57 2.71 -12.11 3.68
CA PHE A 57 2.98 -10.84 3.02
C PHE A 57 4.44 -10.79 2.57
N VAL A 58 4.67 -10.45 1.30
CA VAL A 58 6.01 -10.24 0.74
C VAL A 58 6.12 -8.80 0.27
N VAL A 59 7.04 -8.04 0.88
CA VAL A 59 7.30 -6.65 0.49
C VAL A 59 8.42 -6.63 -0.55
N VAL A 60 8.13 -6.12 -1.74
CA VAL A 60 9.10 -6.04 -2.84
C VAL A 60 9.48 -4.58 -3.06
N ARG A 61 10.77 -4.26 -2.84
CA ARG A 61 11.34 -2.91 -3.03
C ARG A 61 12.36 -2.83 -4.16
N GLU A 62 12.93 -3.95 -4.55
CA GLU A 62 13.96 -3.98 -5.59
C GLU A 62 13.31 -3.70 -6.96
N ARG A 63 13.80 -2.66 -7.65
CA ARG A 63 13.24 -2.22 -8.94
C ARG A 63 13.26 -3.33 -9.99
N ALA A 64 14.33 -4.12 -10.04
CA ALA A 64 14.43 -5.25 -10.96
C ALA A 64 13.32 -6.29 -10.73
N GLN A 65 12.95 -6.57 -9.48
CA GLN A 65 11.87 -7.51 -9.16
C GLN A 65 10.51 -6.93 -9.53
N LEU A 66 10.27 -5.65 -9.27
CA LEU A 66 9.04 -4.97 -9.66
C LEU A 66 8.83 -4.99 -11.18
N GLN A 67 9.90 -4.78 -11.97
CA GLN A 67 9.87 -4.90 -13.43
C GLN A 67 9.61 -6.32 -13.93
N ARG A 68 10.05 -7.35 -13.19
CA ARG A 68 9.71 -8.75 -13.50
C ARG A 68 8.25 -9.03 -13.18
N LEU A 69 7.78 -8.64 -11.99
CA LEU A 69 6.41 -8.85 -11.53
C LEU A 69 5.38 -8.12 -12.41
N SER A 70 5.72 -6.96 -12.94
CA SER A 70 4.82 -6.20 -13.82
C SER A 70 4.43 -6.95 -15.09
N ARG A 71 5.17 -8.00 -15.45
CA ARG A 71 4.94 -8.85 -16.64
C ARG A 71 4.15 -10.13 -16.31
N ALA A 72 3.88 -10.40 -15.03
CA ALA A 72 3.22 -11.64 -14.60
C ALA A 72 1.70 -11.65 -14.81
N GLY A 73 1.08 -10.51 -15.16
CA GLY A 73 -0.36 -10.44 -15.40
C GLY A 73 -0.78 -9.24 -16.24
N SER A 74 -1.94 -9.36 -16.88
CA SER A 74 -2.44 -8.41 -17.90
C SER A 74 -2.68 -6.97 -17.40
N TYR A 75 -2.71 -6.75 -16.07
CA TYR A 75 -3.00 -5.45 -15.46
C TYR A 75 -1.92 -4.98 -14.47
N ALA A 76 -0.74 -5.60 -14.48
CA ALA A 76 0.34 -5.37 -13.52
C ALA A 76 1.39 -4.34 -13.99
N ALA A 77 1.26 -3.78 -15.19
CA ALA A 77 2.28 -2.90 -15.80
C ALA A 77 2.72 -1.72 -14.90
N HIS A 78 1.80 -1.16 -14.12
CA HIS A 78 2.07 -0.06 -13.19
C HIS A 78 3.10 -0.39 -12.10
N MET A 79 3.34 -1.67 -11.80
CA MET A 79 4.35 -2.09 -10.82
C MET A 79 5.77 -1.72 -11.25
N ALA A 80 6.07 -1.71 -12.56
CA ALA A 80 7.41 -1.43 -13.08
C ALA A 80 7.93 -0.03 -12.71
N THR A 81 7.00 0.92 -12.57
CA THR A 81 7.28 2.33 -12.26
C THR A 81 6.89 2.68 -10.83
N SER A 82 6.45 1.70 -10.03
CA SER A 82 6.13 1.91 -8.61
C SER A 82 7.42 1.99 -7.80
N ALA A 83 7.41 2.86 -6.78
CA ALA A 83 8.55 3.08 -5.88
C ALA A 83 8.60 2.10 -4.70
#